data_AF-A0A2M8C6K8-F1
#
_entry.id   AF-A0A2M8C6K8-F1
#
_cell.length_a   1.000
_cell.length_b   1.000
_cell.length_c   1.000
_cell.angle_alpha   90.00
_cell.angle_beta   90.00
_cell.angle_gamma   90.00
#
_symmetry.space_group_name_H-M   'P 1'
#
loop_
_entity.id
_entity.type
_entity.pdbx_description
1 polymer ?
#
loop_
_entity_poly.entity_id
_entity_poly.type
_entity_poly.pdbx_seq_one_letter_code
_entity_poly.pdbx_strand_id
1 'polypeptide(L)'
;DGLRTKVLEIIRQGLDNPDPAVQRAWVDMIKQAPSNERAGLIRQGLDNHEPAVQRACANMIEWAPVNERAGLRTKVLETIQRGLDNPDPAVQRACADMIKWEPDNEKAGLIRQGLDNSDPAVLRACVDMIWRTPNNEQAELVKVLKEKGLTSLVIEPPLYKGSNMTPGRFQRAKFTKTGSETTLLGGELEGKAIVRQLTLEAFLTWKKLYDDHQLWHNNGFDYVPIEPIFSFRLNRRTGLVDVYTGVLDLNLADWKKISHEIITDENIPDNFISELEQDRDRILKVLDEMHIIHGHAHDANFCLRFERKRGNPVFSKKPRIYLIDFDQAISP
;
A
#
# COMPACT_ATOMS: atom_id res chain seq x y z
N ASP A 1 37.97 -8.83 -28.90
CA ASP A 1 38.01 -7.60 -28.07
C ASP A 1 37.21 -6.42 -28.62
N GLY A 2 37.34 -6.05 -29.90
CA GLY A 2 36.64 -4.86 -30.46
C GLY A 2 35.11 -4.81 -30.30
N LEU A 3 34.41 -5.94 -30.40
CA LEU A 3 32.95 -6.00 -30.18
C LEU A 3 32.53 -5.69 -28.73
N ARG A 4 33.31 -6.14 -27.73
CA ARG A 4 33.00 -5.88 -26.31
C ARG A 4 33.21 -4.41 -25.97
N THR A 5 34.29 -3.82 -26.46
CA THR A 5 34.56 -2.38 -26.32
C THR A 5 33.45 -1.55 -26.95
N LYS A 6 32.98 -1.93 -28.15
CA LYS A 6 31.92 -1.23 -28.84
C LYS A 6 30.57 -1.33 -28.13
N VAL A 7 30.25 -2.49 -27.54
CA VAL A 7 29.04 -2.64 -26.71
C VAL A 7 29.09 -1.72 -25.49
N LEU A 8 30.23 -1.67 -24.78
CA LEU A 8 30.40 -0.78 -23.63
C LEU A 8 30.27 0.69 -24.00
N GLU A 9 30.89 1.11 -25.09
CA GLU A 9 30.82 2.48 -25.59
C GLU A 9 29.37 2.88 -25.91
N ILE A 10 28.64 2.01 -26.60
CA ILE A 10 27.23 2.26 -26.95
C ILE A 10 26.36 2.36 -25.69
N ILE A 11 26.58 1.51 -24.68
CA ILE A 11 25.83 1.59 -23.42
C ILE A 11 26.11 2.92 -22.72
N ARG A 12 27.38 3.37 -22.65
CA ARG A 12 27.73 4.67 -22.06
C ARG A 12 27.08 5.83 -22.81
N GLN A 13 27.17 5.84 -24.14
CA GLN A 13 26.50 6.84 -24.97
C GLN A 13 24.98 6.87 -24.75
N GLY A 14 24.39 5.69 -24.54
CA GLY A 14 22.98 5.55 -24.19
C GLY A 14 22.63 6.14 -22.82
N LEU A 15 23.46 5.90 -21.80
CA LEU A 15 23.30 6.46 -20.45
C LEU A 15 23.54 7.97 -20.38
N ASP A 16 24.38 8.52 -21.27
CA ASP A 16 24.67 9.96 -21.38
C ASP A 16 23.75 10.69 -22.37
N ASN A 17 22.76 9.98 -22.94
CA ASN A 17 21.83 10.56 -23.91
C ASN A 17 21.00 11.69 -23.27
N PRO A 18 20.70 12.80 -23.97
CA PRO A 18 19.89 13.88 -23.39
C PRO A 18 18.44 13.50 -23.10
N ASP A 19 17.90 12.41 -23.67
CA ASP A 19 16.53 11.96 -23.42
C ASP A 19 16.49 10.93 -22.26
N PRO A 20 15.82 11.23 -21.13
CA PRO A 20 15.66 10.30 -20.01
C PRO A 20 14.98 8.97 -20.38
N ALA A 21 14.12 8.95 -21.41
CA ALA A 21 13.53 7.72 -21.90
C ALA A 21 14.57 6.82 -22.56
N VAL A 22 15.49 7.40 -23.33
CA VAL A 22 16.61 6.68 -23.94
C VAL A 22 17.57 6.20 -22.86
N GLN A 23 17.94 7.06 -21.91
CA GLN A 23 18.80 6.67 -20.78
C GLN A 23 18.26 5.44 -20.06
N ARG A 24 16.96 5.45 -19.70
CA ARG A 24 16.30 4.31 -19.03
C ARG A 24 16.33 3.04 -19.86
N ALA A 25 16.07 3.13 -21.17
CA ALA A 25 16.13 1.97 -22.06
C ALA A 25 17.53 1.34 -22.10
N TRP A 26 18.58 2.16 -21.97
CA TRP A 26 19.97 1.69 -21.96
C TRP A 26 20.42 1.11 -20.62
N VAL A 27 19.76 1.42 -19.50
CA VAL A 27 20.04 0.77 -18.20
C VAL A 27 19.86 -0.75 -18.31
N ASP A 28 18.83 -1.21 -19.01
CA ASP A 28 18.58 -2.65 -19.21
C ASP A 28 19.70 -3.35 -20.01
N MET A 29 20.50 -2.59 -20.76
CA MET A 29 21.64 -3.12 -21.53
C MET A 29 22.87 -3.34 -20.67
N ILE A 30 22.92 -2.81 -19.44
CA ILE A 30 24.02 -3.07 -18.49
C ILE A 30 24.20 -4.57 -18.25
N LYS A 31 23.12 -5.37 -18.20
CA LYS A 31 23.22 -6.83 -18.02
C LYS A 31 23.98 -7.54 -19.15
N GLN A 32 24.03 -6.93 -20.33
CA GLN A 32 24.76 -7.44 -21.50
C GLN A 32 26.24 -7.04 -21.51
N ALA A 33 26.64 -6.08 -20.66
CA ALA A 33 28.04 -5.71 -20.51
C ALA A 33 28.84 -6.85 -19.85
N PRO A 34 30.16 -6.95 -20.13
CA PRO A 34 31.08 -7.79 -19.38
C PRO A 34 30.94 -7.59 -17.87
N SER A 35 30.96 -8.68 -17.10
CA SER A 35 30.67 -8.66 -15.66
C SER A 35 31.48 -7.60 -14.89
N ASN A 36 32.77 -7.50 -15.18
CA ASN A 36 33.70 -6.57 -14.54
C ASN A 36 33.42 -5.08 -14.84
N GLU A 37 32.65 -4.77 -15.89
CA GLU A 37 32.34 -3.40 -16.31
C GLU A 37 30.99 -2.92 -15.76
N ARG A 38 30.12 -3.85 -15.38
CA ARG A 38 28.75 -3.54 -14.94
C ARG A 38 28.73 -2.59 -13.75
N ALA A 39 29.62 -2.78 -12.78
CA ALA A 39 29.69 -1.92 -11.61
C ALA A 39 29.98 -0.45 -11.99
N GLY A 40 30.87 -0.22 -12.95
CA GLY A 40 31.17 1.13 -13.45
C GLY A 40 29.97 1.79 -14.12
N LEU A 41 29.25 1.04 -14.96
CA LEU A 41 28.03 1.52 -15.64
C LEU A 41 26.89 1.81 -14.63
N ILE A 42 26.75 0.96 -13.61
CA ILE A 42 25.78 1.19 -12.54
C ILE A 42 26.12 2.46 -11.76
N ARG A 43 27.40 2.67 -11.40
CA ARG A 43 27.84 3.92 -10.74
C ARG A 43 27.50 5.15 -11.59
N GLN A 44 27.80 5.09 -12.89
CA GLN A 44 27.48 6.19 -13.82
C GLN A 44 25.98 6.52 -13.81
N GLY A 45 25.11 5.51 -13.87
CA GLY A 45 23.66 5.76 -13.82
C GLY A 45 23.14 6.18 -12.44
N LEU A 46 23.79 5.79 -11.34
CA LEU A 46 23.50 6.32 -10.00
C LEU A 46 23.93 7.79 -9.84
N ASP A 47 24.94 8.24 -10.59
CA ASP A 47 25.37 9.64 -10.64
C ASP A 47 24.56 10.49 -11.64
N ASN A 48 23.60 9.89 -12.34
CA ASN A 48 22.72 10.59 -13.28
C ASN A 48 21.81 11.59 -12.54
N HIS A 49 21.42 12.69 -13.18
CA HIS A 49 20.52 13.70 -12.61
C HIS A 49 19.05 13.25 -12.60
N GLU A 50 18.68 12.31 -13.46
CA GLU A 50 17.31 11.81 -13.61
C GLU A 50 17.00 10.72 -12.57
N PRO A 51 16.08 10.97 -11.61
CA PRO A 51 15.79 10.01 -10.54
C PRO A 51 15.27 8.67 -11.07
N ALA A 52 14.58 8.69 -12.21
CA ALA A 52 14.08 7.47 -12.84
C ALA A 52 15.21 6.57 -13.36
N VAL A 53 16.35 7.16 -13.77
CA VAL A 53 17.56 6.43 -14.19
C VAL A 53 18.33 5.93 -12.98
N GLN A 54 18.51 6.76 -11.95
CA GLN A 54 19.11 6.35 -10.67
C GLN A 54 18.40 5.11 -10.10
N ARG A 55 17.06 5.15 -10.04
CA ARG A 55 16.24 4.02 -9.60
C ARG A 55 16.43 2.77 -10.46
N ALA A 56 16.46 2.92 -11.79
CA ALA A 56 16.68 1.80 -12.68
C ALA A 56 18.07 1.17 -12.46
N CYS A 57 19.10 1.98 -12.24
CA CYS A 57 20.46 1.52 -11.95
C CYS A 57 20.60 0.87 -10.57
N ALA A 58 19.89 1.35 -9.55
CA ALA A 58 19.84 0.69 -8.24
C ALA A 58 19.33 -0.75 -8.35
N ASN A 59 18.31 -1.00 -9.18
CA ASN A 59 17.81 -2.35 -9.46
C ASN A 59 18.83 -3.26 -10.18
N MET A 60 19.87 -2.69 -10.78
CA MET A 60 20.90 -3.45 -11.50
C MET A 60 22.04 -3.94 -10.60
N ILE A 61 22.07 -3.58 -9.31
CA ILE A 61 23.15 -3.96 -8.38
C ILE A 61 23.38 -5.48 -8.34
N GLU A 62 22.31 -6.28 -8.38
CA GLU A 62 22.42 -7.74 -8.36
C GLU A 62 23.09 -8.33 -9.61
N TRP A 63 23.25 -7.54 -10.68
CA TRP A 63 23.99 -7.93 -11.88
C TRP A 63 25.47 -7.59 -11.82
N ALA A 64 25.90 -6.78 -10.84
CA ALA A 64 27.30 -6.45 -10.62
C ALA A 64 28.09 -7.62 -10.00
N PRO A 65 29.43 -7.63 -10.13
CA PRO A 65 30.30 -8.55 -9.40
C PRO A 65 30.05 -8.45 -7.90
N VAL A 66 30.02 -9.61 -7.21
CA VAL A 66 29.66 -9.70 -5.79
C VAL A 66 30.51 -8.76 -4.92
N ASN A 67 31.81 -8.64 -5.21
CA ASN A 67 32.74 -7.78 -4.49
C ASN A 67 32.46 -6.26 -4.66
N GLU A 68 31.72 -5.86 -5.69
CA GLU A 68 31.38 -4.46 -5.95
C GLU A 68 30.02 -4.06 -5.36
N ARG A 69 29.15 -5.04 -5.07
CA ARG A 69 27.75 -4.77 -4.66
C ARG A 69 27.66 -3.97 -3.36
N ALA A 70 28.54 -4.23 -2.40
CA ALA A 70 28.55 -3.50 -1.13
C ALA A 70 28.77 -1.99 -1.35
N GLY A 71 29.78 -1.62 -2.14
CA GLY A 71 30.05 -0.22 -2.45
C GLY A 71 28.94 0.44 -3.30
N LEU A 72 28.30 -0.33 -4.19
CA LEU A 72 27.13 0.16 -4.93
C LEU A 72 25.93 0.42 -4.01
N ARG A 73 25.67 -0.46 -3.03
CA ARG A 73 24.61 -0.26 -2.04
C ARG A 73 24.85 0.98 -1.18
N THR A 74 26.09 1.19 -0.72
CA THR A 74 26.46 2.44 -0.03
C THR A 74 26.14 3.67 -0.89
N LYS A 75 26.44 3.61 -2.19
CA LYS A 75 26.12 4.71 -3.11
C LYS A 75 24.62 4.92 -3.31
N VAL A 76 23.81 3.85 -3.32
CA VAL A 76 22.34 3.99 -3.37
C VAL A 76 21.83 4.64 -2.09
N LEU A 77 22.29 4.21 -0.92
CA LEU A 77 21.96 4.83 0.36
C LEU A 77 22.24 6.33 0.37
N GLU A 78 23.45 6.74 -0.04
CA GLU A 78 23.84 8.16 -0.18
C GLU A 78 22.97 8.92 -1.20
N THR A 79 22.54 8.24 -2.27
CA THR A 79 21.67 8.83 -3.30
C THR A 79 20.27 9.06 -2.75
N ILE A 80 19.71 8.11 -2.00
CA ILE A 80 18.40 8.25 -1.35
C ILE A 80 18.45 9.37 -0.32
N GLN A 81 19.45 9.38 0.58
CA GLN A 81 19.60 10.40 1.62
C GLN A 81 19.66 11.81 1.02
N ARG A 82 20.51 12.04 0.01
CA ARG A 82 20.59 13.34 -0.68
C ARG A 82 19.30 13.69 -1.43
N GLY A 83 18.63 12.69 -1.98
CA GLY A 83 17.41 12.87 -2.75
C GLY A 83 16.19 13.23 -1.88
N LEU A 84 16.10 12.69 -0.67
CA LEU A 84 15.05 13.03 0.30
C LEU A 84 15.17 14.49 0.77
N ASP A 85 16.39 15.03 0.85
CA ASP A 85 16.66 16.43 1.20
C ASP A 85 16.69 17.37 -0.02
N ASN A 86 16.47 16.85 -1.22
CA ASN A 86 16.54 17.64 -2.45
C ASN A 86 15.40 18.68 -2.50
N PRO A 87 15.62 19.90 -3.00
CA PRO A 87 14.55 20.90 -3.11
C PRO A 87 13.43 20.54 -4.11
N ASP A 88 13.68 19.62 -5.06
CA ASP A 88 12.70 19.18 -6.05
C ASP A 88 11.83 18.02 -5.52
N PRO A 89 10.51 18.22 -5.35
CA PRO A 89 9.59 17.17 -4.91
C PRO A 89 9.58 15.93 -5.81
N ALA A 90 9.85 16.07 -7.11
CA ALA A 90 9.94 14.92 -8.01
C ALA A 90 11.13 14.01 -7.66
N VAL A 91 12.27 14.60 -7.28
CA VAL A 91 13.44 13.87 -6.80
C VAL A 91 13.15 13.21 -5.46
N GLN A 92 12.57 13.94 -4.51
CA GLN A 92 12.21 13.41 -3.20
C GLN A 92 11.31 12.17 -3.30
N ARG A 93 10.25 12.24 -4.12
CA ARG A 93 9.32 11.11 -4.34
C ARG A 93 10.01 9.91 -4.96
N ALA A 94 10.86 10.13 -5.98
CA ALA A 94 11.58 9.06 -6.63
C ALA A 94 12.57 8.36 -5.68
N CYS A 95 13.21 9.11 -4.78
CA CYS A 95 14.10 8.56 -3.77
C CYS A 95 13.34 7.85 -2.65
N ALA A 96 12.19 8.36 -2.21
CA ALA A 96 11.31 7.67 -1.27
C ALA A 96 10.86 6.30 -1.82
N ASP A 97 10.53 6.23 -3.11
CA ASP A 97 10.19 4.99 -3.82
C ASP A 97 11.34 3.95 -3.87
N MET A 98 12.59 4.41 -3.76
CA MET A 98 13.78 3.54 -3.78
C MET A 98 14.04 2.84 -2.44
N ILE A 99 13.54 3.39 -1.32
CA ILE A 99 13.75 2.85 0.04
C ILE A 99 13.38 1.36 0.13
N LYS A 100 12.36 0.92 -0.62
CA LYS A 100 11.90 -0.48 -0.63
C LYS A 100 12.98 -1.51 -1.01
N TRP A 101 14.02 -1.07 -1.72
CA TRP A 101 15.10 -1.92 -2.19
C TRP A 101 16.30 -1.96 -1.25
N GLU A 102 16.32 -1.11 -0.22
CA GLU A 102 17.41 -1.10 0.75
C GLU A 102 17.34 -2.30 1.70
N PRO A 103 18.49 -2.71 2.27
CA PRO A 103 18.51 -3.67 3.37
C PRO A 103 17.68 -3.22 4.58
N ASP A 104 17.12 -4.18 5.32
CA ASP A 104 16.22 -3.91 6.44
C ASP A 104 16.84 -3.01 7.53
N ASN A 105 18.16 -3.11 7.74
CA ASN A 105 18.89 -2.29 8.72
C ASN A 105 19.03 -0.81 8.32
N GLU A 106 18.90 -0.47 7.03
CA GLU A 106 19.01 0.91 6.53
C GLU A 106 17.63 1.57 6.33
N LYS A 107 16.59 0.77 6.02
CA LYS A 107 15.24 1.27 5.74
C LYS A 107 14.71 2.19 6.84
N ALA A 108 14.87 1.80 8.11
CA ALA A 108 14.30 2.56 9.22
C ALA A 108 14.89 3.96 9.33
N GLY A 109 16.20 4.12 9.10
CA GLY A 109 16.86 5.44 9.07
C GLY A 109 16.32 6.33 7.94
N LEU A 110 16.19 5.77 6.74
CA LEU A 110 15.65 6.48 5.58
C LEU A 110 14.17 6.86 5.73
N ILE A 111 13.36 5.98 6.35
CA ILE A 111 11.97 6.27 6.65
C ILE A 111 11.89 7.44 7.61
N ARG A 112 12.67 7.44 8.71
CA ARG A 112 12.69 8.57 9.67
C ARG A 112 13.01 9.89 8.97
N GLN A 113 14.03 9.90 8.11
CA GLN A 113 14.38 11.09 7.32
C GLN A 113 13.23 11.52 6.40
N GLY A 114 12.62 10.59 5.67
CA GLY A 114 11.49 10.91 4.79
C GLY A 114 10.23 11.38 5.53
N LEU A 115 10.04 10.99 6.80
CA LEU A 115 8.96 11.48 7.66
C LEU A 115 9.15 12.94 8.11
N ASP A 116 10.32 13.54 7.93
CA ASP A 116 10.56 14.98 8.09
C ASP A 116 10.20 15.80 6.84
N ASN A 117 9.83 15.13 5.74
CA ASN A 117 9.53 15.79 4.48
C ASN A 117 8.14 16.47 4.48
N SER A 118 8.02 17.62 3.82
CA SER A 118 6.75 18.36 3.71
C SER A 118 5.82 17.86 2.60
N ASP A 119 6.32 17.07 1.64
CA ASP A 119 5.54 16.53 0.55
C ASP A 119 4.67 15.35 1.02
N PRO A 120 3.33 15.45 0.94
CA PRO A 120 2.43 14.38 1.39
C PRO A 120 2.62 13.04 0.66
N ALA A 121 3.10 13.04 -0.59
CA ALA A 121 3.39 11.82 -1.33
C ALA A 121 4.64 11.12 -0.78
N VAL A 122 5.67 11.89 -0.38
CA VAL A 122 6.87 11.34 0.28
C VAL A 122 6.49 10.75 1.63
N LEU A 123 5.71 11.49 2.44
CA LEU A 123 5.21 11.00 3.73
C LEU A 123 4.44 9.69 3.59
N ARG A 124 3.50 9.60 2.64
CA ARG A 124 2.75 8.35 2.38
C ARG A 124 3.66 7.21 1.93
N ALA A 125 4.60 7.47 1.03
CA ALA A 125 5.56 6.45 0.59
C ALA A 125 6.39 5.92 1.77
N CYS A 126 6.87 6.79 2.66
CA CYS A 126 7.63 6.41 3.85
C CYS A 126 6.78 5.65 4.87
N VAL A 127 5.54 6.08 5.12
CA VAL A 127 4.59 5.38 5.99
C VAL A 127 4.28 3.98 5.46
N ASP A 128 4.12 3.83 4.15
CA ASP A 128 3.91 2.52 3.52
C ASP A 128 5.10 1.58 3.69
N MET A 129 6.32 2.11 3.75
CA MET A 129 7.52 1.32 3.96
C MET A 129 7.66 0.79 5.39
N ILE A 130 6.96 1.37 6.37
CA ILE A 130 6.96 0.86 7.76
C ILE A 130 6.56 -0.62 7.77
N TRP A 131 5.52 -1.00 7.02
CA TRP A 131 5.07 -2.40 6.94
C TRP A 131 6.10 -3.36 6.32
N ARG A 132 7.22 -2.86 5.80
CA ARG A 132 8.32 -3.62 5.19
C ARG A 132 9.61 -3.57 6.02
N THR A 133 9.57 -3.04 7.24
CA THR A 133 10.67 -3.09 8.21
C THR A 133 10.46 -4.24 9.21
N PRO A 134 11.50 -4.68 9.95
CA PRO A 134 11.34 -5.61 11.07
C PRO A 134 10.36 -5.09 12.14
N ASN A 135 9.67 -5.99 12.85
CA ASN A 135 8.61 -5.62 13.81
C ASN A 135 9.06 -4.63 14.90
N ASN A 136 10.30 -4.74 15.39
CA ASN A 136 10.85 -3.81 16.38
C ASN A 136 11.02 -2.40 15.80
N GLU A 137 11.47 -2.28 14.54
CA GLU A 137 11.55 -0.98 13.85
C GLU A 137 10.16 -0.43 13.52
N GLN A 138 9.18 -1.29 13.22
CA GLN A 138 7.80 -0.85 13.00
C GLN A 138 7.26 -0.10 14.21
N ALA A 139 7.43 -0.67 15.42
CA ALA A 139 6.98 -0.06 16.66
C ALA A 139 7.62 1.33 16.87
N GLU A 140 8.95 1.43 16.73
CA GLU A 140 9.67 2.70 16.87
C GLU A 140 9.25 3.73 15.82
N LEU A 141 9.02 3.32 14.57
CA LEU A 141 8.54 4.22 13.51
C LEU A 141 7.11 4.71 13.77
N VAL A 142 6.24 3.88 14.35
CA VAL A 142 4.89 4.30 14.73
C VAL A 142 4.91 5.33 15.86
N LYS A 143 5.83 5.22 16.83
CA LYS A 143 6.05 6.27 17.84
C LYS A 143 6.43 7.59 17.18
N VAL A 144 7.35 7.55 16.21
CA VAL A 144 7.76 8.74 15.43
C VAL A 144 6.57 9.35 14.68
N LEU A 145 5.70 8.54 14.06
CA LEU A 145 4.48 9.05 13.42
C LEU A 145 3.55 9.76 14.39
N LYS A 146 3.40 9.22 15.61
CA LYS A 146 2.57 9.81 16.65
C LYS A 146 3.11 11.16 17.11
N GLU A 147 4.41 11.25 17.36
CA GLU A 147 5.07 12.52 17.72
C GLU A 147 4.91 13.58 16.64
N LYS A 148 4.90 13.16 15.37
CA LYS A 148 4.72 14.05 14.21
C LYS A 148 3.25 14.34 13.85
N GLY A 149 2.28 13.72 14.53
CA GLY A 149 0.87 13.87 14.20
C GLY A 149 0.46 13.24 12.85
N LEU A 150 1.21 12.23 12.38
CA LEU A 150 1.02 11.55 11.10
C LEU A 150 0.28 10.20 11.22
N THR A 151 -0.31 9.91 12.37
CA THR A 151 -1.01 8.65 12.66
C THR A 151 -2.24 8.41 11.78
N SER A 152 -2.78 9.44 11.12
CA SER A 152 -3.83 9.26 10.12
C SER A 152 -3.35 8.53 8.87
N LEU A 153 -2.06 8.64 8.52
CA LEU A 153 -1.51 8.03 7.31
C LEU A 153 -1.32 6.52 7.47
N VAL A 154 -0.93 6.05 8.67
CA VAL A 154 -0.66 4.61 8.89
C VAL A 154 -1.93 3.76 8.91
N ILE A 155 -3.08 4.40 9.15
CA ILE A 155 -4.39 3.74 9.11
C ILE A 155 -5.04 3.80 7.72
N GLU A 156 -4.39 4.40 6.71
CA GLU A 156 -4.93 4.45 5.35
C GLU A 156 -5.03 3.04 4.73
N PRO A 157 -6.06 2.78 3.91
CA PRO A 157 -6.26 1.49 3.26
C PRO A 157 -5.13 1.13 2.30
N PRO A 158 -4.77 -0.16 2.19
CA PRO A 158 -3.75 -0.62 1.24
C PRO A 158 -4.20 -0.63 -0.23
N LEU A 159 -5.49 -0.38 -0.51
CA LEU A 159 -6.09 -0.56 -1.83
C LEU A 159 -5.42 0.25 -2.95
N TYR A 160 -4.97 1.47 -2.65
CA TYR A 160 -4.40 2.38 -3.65
C TYR A 160 -2.87 2.33 -3.70
N LYS A 161 -2.23 1.51 -2.85
CA LYS A 161 -0.77 1.38 -2.77
C LYS A 161 -0.22 0.84 -4.09
N GLY A 162 0.69 1.57 -4.70
CA GLY A 162 1.28 1.22 -6.00
C GLY A 162 0.34 1.34 -7.19
N SER A 163 -0.83 1.99 -7.04
CA SER A 163 -1.69 2.30 -8.17
C SER A 163 -1.11 3.45 -9.01
N ASN A 164 -1.16 3.32 -10.34
CA ASN A 164 -0.67 4.35 -11.28
C ASN A 164 -1.76 5.41 -11.59
N MET A 165 -2.69 5.64 -10.66
CA MET A 165 -3.79 6.56 -10.89
C MET A 165 -3.29 8.01 -10.83
N THR A 166 -3.64 8.81 -11.84
CA THR A 166 -3.26 10.23 -11.84
C THR A 166 -4.10 11.01 -10.82
N PRO A 167 -3.51 11.74 -9.87
CA PRO A 167 -4.25 12.51 -8.88
C PRO A 167 -5.22 13.51 -9.51
N GLY A 168 -6.41 13.65 -8.92
CA GLY A 168 -7.42 14.65 -9.34
C GLY A 168 -8.15 14.34 -10.65
N ARG A 169 -7.73 13.33 -11.43
CA ARG A 169 -8.41 12.92 -12.66
C ARG A 169 -9.24 11.67 -12.42
N PHE A 170 -10.52 11.70 -12.80
CA PHE A 170 -11.36 10.50 -12.78
C PHE A 170 -10.77 9.41 -13.68
N GLN A 171 -10.48 8.27 -13.07
CA GLN A 171 -9.91 7.09 -13.70
C GLN A 171 -10.51 5.84 -13.07
N ARG A 172 -10.39 4.73 -13.79
CA ARG A 172 -10.68 3.40 -13.27
C ARG A 172 -9.43 2.55 -13.43
N ALA A 173 -9.05 1.84 -12.38
CA ALA A 173 -7.95 0.89 -12.43
C ALA A 173 -8.42 -0.46 -11.90
N LYS A 174 -8.05 -1.54 -12.58
CA LYS A 174 -8.31 -2.89 -12.08
C LYS A 174 -7.38 -3.16 -10.90
N PHE A 175 -7.97 -3.57 -9.78
CA PHE A 175 -7.21 -4.08 -8.64
C PHE A 175 -6.94 -5.57 -8.85
N THR A 176 -5.67 -5.93 -8.93
CA THR A 176 -5.27 -7.32 -9.17
C THR A 176 -5.41 -8.13 -7.89
N LYS A 177 -6.45 -8.97 -7.82
CA LYS A 177 -6.63 -9.98 -6.78
C LYS A 177 -7.15 -11.29 -7.37
N THR A 178 -7.07 -12.36 -6.61
CA THR A 178 -7.80 -13.61 -6.89
C THR A 178 -9.28 -13.44 -6.53
N GLY A 179 -10.19 -14.03 -7.31
CA GLY A 179 -11.64 -13.93 -7.08
C GLY A 179 -12.32 -12.87 -7.96
N SER A 180 -13.21 -12.06 -7.38
CA SER A 180 -13.95 -11.02 -8.13
C SER A 180 -13.08 -9.89 -8.64
N GLU A 181 -13.55 -9.27 -9.74
CA GLU A 181 -12.94 -8.04 -10.21
C GLU A 181 -13.29 -6.88 -9.26
N THR A 182 -12.26 -6.23 -8.74
CA THR A 182 -12.39 -4.97 -8.01
C THR A 182 -11.83 -3.85 -8.88
N THR A 183 -12.59 -2.76 -9.01
CA THR A 183 -12.17 -1.56 -9.73
C THR A 183 -11.98 -0.41 -8.75
N LEU A 184 -10.76 0.12 -8.71
CA LEU A 184 -10.42 1.35 -8.00
C LEU A 184 -10.95 2.56 -8.78
N LEU A 185 -11.45 3.56 -8.06
CA LEU A 185 -11.95 4.80 -8.63
C LEU A 185 -11.02 5.96 -8.28
N GLY A 186 -10.67 6.78 -9.26
CA GLY A 186 -9.76 7.93 -9.08
C GLY A 186 -10.49 9.26 -9.00
N GLY A 187 -9.73 10.34 -8.83
CA GLY A 187 -10.29 11.69 -8.73
C GLY A 187 -11.01 11.89 -7.40
N GLU A 188 -12.19 12.48 -7.41
CA GLU A 188 -12.92 12.79 -6.17
C GLU A 188 -13.40 11.56 -5.38
N LEU A 189 -13.43 10.38 -6.02
CA LEU A 189 -13.83 9.10 -5.43
C LEU A 189 -12.66 8.29 -4.88
N GLU A 190 -11.42 8.72 -5.15
CA GLU A 190 -10.20 8.07 -4.67
C GLU A 190 -10.19 7.98 -3.15
N GLY A 191 -9.91 6.79 -2.63
CA GLY A 191 -9.95 6.51 -1.19
C GLY A 191 -11.35 6.62 -0.55
N LYS A 192 -12.42 6.78 -1.34
CA LYS A 192 -13.80 6.90 -0.84
C LYS A 192 -14.71 5.78 -1.33
N ALA A 193 -14.58 5.39 -2.59
CA ALA A 193 -15.42 4.34 -3.19
C ALA A 193 -14.62 3.43 -4.12
N ILE A 194 -15.06 2.18 -4.20
CA ILE A 194 -14.60 1.18 -5.18
C ILE A 194 -15.81 0.47 -5.78
N VAL A 195 -15.60 -0.26 -6.87
CA VAL A 195 -16.62 -1.11 -7.49
C VAL A 195 -16.20 -2.57 -7.37
N ARG A 196 -17.10 -3.40 -6.81
CA ARG A 196 -16.98 -4.85 -6.83
C ARG A 196 -17.87 -5.40 -7.93
N GLN A 197 -17.34 -6.28 -8.77
CA GLN A 197 -18.13 -6.99 -9.77
C GLN A 197 -18.38 -8.42 -9.33
N LEU A 198 -19.64 -8.74 -9.01
CA LEU A 198 -20.04 -9.97 -8.33
C LEU A 198 -21.02 -10.79 -9.16
N THR A 199 -21.14 -12.09 -8.85
CA THR A 199 -22.29 -12.88 -9.34
C THR A 199 -23.59 -12.38 -8.70
N LEU A 200 -24.73 -12.65 -9.33
CA LEU A 200 -26.03 -12.27 -8.78
C LEU A 200 -26.29 -12.93 -7.42
N GLU A 201 -25.90 -14.19 -7.25
CA GLU A 201 -26.05 -14.94 -6.00
C GLU A 201 -25.24 -14.33 -4.84
N ALA A 202 -23.96 -14.02 -5.07
CA ALA A 202 -23.12 -13.36 -4.08
C ALA A 202 -23.66 -11.99 -3.69
N PHE A 203 -24.10 -11.21 -4.68
CA PHE A 203 -24.74 -9.91 -4.43
C PHE A 203 -26.02 -10.04 -3.58
N LEU A 204 -26.91 -10.99 -3.90
CA LEU A 204 -28.16 -11.17 -3.15
C LEU A 204 -27.89 -11.64 -1.72
N THR A 205 -26.90 -12.51 -1.51
CA THR A 205 -26.47 -12.93 -0.18
C THR A 205 -25.94 -11.77 0.65
N TRP A 206 -25.04 -10.96 0.06
CA TRP A 206 -24.52 -9.76 0.70
C TRP A 206 -25.63 -8.75 1.01
N LYS A 207 -26.52 -8.50 0.04
CA LYS A 207 -27.63 -7.55 0.19
C LYS A 207 -28.62 -7.99 1.28
N LYS A 208 -28.93 -9.28 1.37
CA LYS A 208 -29.79 -9.84 2.43
C LYS A 208 -29.24 -9.51 3.82
N LEU A 209 -27.94 -9.74 4.03
CA LEU A 209 -27.29 -9.38 5.28
C LEU A 209 -27.24 -7.86 5.50
N TYR A 210 -27.01 -7.09 4.44
CA TYR A 210 -26.82 -5.64 4.55
C TYR A 210 -28.12 -4.92 4.93
N ASP A 211 -29.25 -5.38 4.38
CA ASP A 211 -30.56 -4.79 4.62
C ASP A 211 -31.17 -5.21 5.98
N ASP A 212 -30.68 -6.29 6.61
CA ASP A 212 -31.23 -6.80 7.86
C ASP A 212 -30.68 -6.09 9.11
N HIS A 213 -31.06 -4.82 9.26
CA HIS A 213 -30.65 -4.01 10.41
C HIS A 213 -31.07 -4.62 11.76
N GLN A 214 -32.22 -5.30 11.80
CA GLN A 214 -32.76 -5.87 13.05
C GLN A 214 -31.94 -7.08 13.50
N LEU A 215 -31.48 -7.93 12.57
CA LEU A 215 -30.56 -9.03 12.85
C LEU A 215 -29.29 -8.52 13.55
N TRP A 216 -28.66 -7.48 13.00
CA TRP A 216 -27.43 -6.93 13.57
C TRP A 216 -27.68 -6.23 14.91
N HIS A 217 -28.80 -5.52 15.05
CA HIS A 217 -29.20 -4.91 16.31
C HIS A 217 -29.40 -5.95 17.41
N ASN A 218 -30.11 -7.04 17.11
CA ASN A 218 -30.33 -8.17 18.04
C ASN A 218 -29.02 -8.86 18.44
N ASN A 219 -27.97 -8.75 17.63
CA ASN A 219 -26.64 -9.27 17.89
C ASN A 219 -25.67 -8.23 18.49
N GLY A 220 -26.22 -7.09 18.95
CA GLY A 220 -25.48 -6.12 19.74
C GLY A 220 -24.62 -5.16 18.91
N PHE A 221 -25.02 -4.88 17.66
CA PHE A 221 -24.43 -3.82 16.84
C PHE A 221 -25.40 -2.64 16.67
N ASP A 222 -24.91 -1.42 16.82
CA ASP A 222 -25.65 -0.17 16.49
C ASP A 222 -25.49 0.23 15.01
N TYR A 223 -24.88 -0.63 14.20
CA TYR A 223 -24.63 -0.47 12.77
C TYR A 223 -24.64 -1.85 12.09
N VAL A 224 -24.54 -1.86 10.76
CA VAL A 224 -24.39 -3.09 9.98
C VAL A 224 -22.89 -3.37 9.82
N PRO A 225 -22.32 -4.41 10.46
CA PRO A 225 -20.88 -4.67 10.55
C PRO A 225 -20.32 -5.46 9.36
N ILE A 226 -20.87 -5.22 8.18
CA ILE A 226 -20.43 -5.80 6.91
C ILE A 226 -20.26 -4.70 5.89
N GLU A 227 -19.49 -4.96 4.84
CA GLU A 227 -19.13 -4.00 3.81
C GLU A 227 -20.35 -3.20 3.31
N PRO A 228 -20.30 -1.86 3.31
CA PRO A 228 -21.48 -1.05 3.00
C PRO A 228 -21.82 -1.06 1.51
N ILE A 229 -23.11 -1.05 1.17
CA ILE A 229 -23.58 -0.94 -0.22
C ILE A 229 -24.08 0.49 -0.46
N PHE A 230 -23.38 1.28 -1.28
CA PHE A 230 -23.84 2.63 -1.65
C PHE A 230 -24.84 2.61 -2.80
N SER A 231 -24.55 1.83 -3.83
CA SER A 231 -25.45 1.60 -4.96
C SER A 231 -25.02 0.34 -5.72
N PHE A 232 -25.88 -0.17 -6.59
CA PHE A 232 -25.56 -1.34 -7.41
C PHE A 232 -26.22 -1.27 -8.78
N ARG A 233 -25.66 -2.01 -9.75
CA ARG A 233 -26.19 -2.10 -11.11
C ARG A 233 -25.99 -3.50 -11.68
N LEU A 234 -27.08 -4.15 -12.09
CA LEU A 234 -27.02 -5.40 -12.86
C LEU A 234 -26.55 -5.10 -14.28
N ASN A 235 -25.44 -5.71 -14.68
CA ASN A 235 -24.98 -5.74 -16.05
C ASN A 235 -25.70 -6.87 -16.80
N ARG A 236 -26.74 -6.52 -17.55
CA ARG A 236 -27.56 -7.49 -18.31
C ARG A 236 -26.77 -8.28 -19.36
N ARG A 237 -25.59 -7.81 -19.78
CA ARG A 237 -24.76 -8.53 -20.78
C ARG A 237 -23.93 -9.63 -20.15
N THR A 238 -23.37 -9.38 -18.96
CA THR A 238 -22.50 -10.33 -18.27
C THR A 238 -23.23 -11.15 -17.21
N GLY A 239 -24.41 -10.71 -16.77
CA GLY A 239 -25.11 -11.30 -15.62
C GLY A 239 -24.50 -10.93 -14.26
N LEU A 240 -23.45 -10.10 -14.25
CA LEU A 240 -22.76 -9.67 -13.04
C LEU A 240 -23.38 -8.39 -12.47
N VAL A 241 -23.20 -8.16 -11.18
CA VAL A 241 -23.64 -6.96 -10.48
C VAL A 241 -22.44 -6.10 -10.13
N ASP A 242 -22.42 -4.87 -10.62
CA ASP A 242 -21.46 -3.85 -10.21
C ASP A 242 -21.98 -3.21 -8.92
N VAL A 243 -21.30 -3.42 -7.80
CA VAL A 243 -21.65 -2.86 -6.49
C VAL A 243 -20.66 -1.77 -6.11
N TYR A 244 -21.17 -0.56 -5.89
CA TYR A 244 -20.39 0.57 -5.40
C TYR A 244 -20.37 0.52 -3.87
N THR A 245 -19.18 0.45 -3.30
CA THR A 245 -18.97 0.30 -1.86
C THR A 245 -17.91 1.27 -1.34
N GLY A 246 -17.92 1.49 -0.03
CA GLY A 246 -17.04 2.42 0.66
C GLY A 246 -15.66 1.85 0.91
N VAL A 247 -14.66 2.72 0.79
CA VAL A 247 -13.29 2.41 1.21
C VAL A 247 -13.17 2.60 2.72
N LEU A 248 -12.75 1.53 3.40
CA LEU A 248 -12.51 1.48 4.83
C LEU A 248 -11.04 1.81 5.16
N ASP A 249 -10.68 1.80 6.45
CA ASP A 249 -9.31 2.03 6.92
C ASP A 249 -8.51 0.72 6.89
N LEU A 250 -7.38 0.62 7.61
CA LEU A 250 -6.61 -0.63 7.71
C LEU A 250 -7.43 -1.81 8.28
N ASN A 251 -6.91 -3.03 8.08
CA ASN A 251 -7.52 -4.25 8.60
C ASN A 251 -7.13 -4.53 10.06
N LEU A 252 -7.90 -5.41 10.71
CA LEU A 252 -7.70 -5.82 12.09
C LEU A 252 -6.31 -6.44 12.31
N ALA A 253 -5.81 -7.24 11.37
CA ALA A 253 -4.50 -7.89 11.48
C ALA A 253 -3.36 -6.86 11.55
N ASP A 254 -3.45 -5.79 10.77
CA ASP A 254 -2.46 -4.71 10.78
C ASP A 254 -2.64 -3.80 12.00
N TRP A 255 -3.87 -3.53 12.43
CA TRP A 255 -4.14 -2.77 13.65
C TRP A 255 -3.56 -3.44 14.91
N LYS A 256 -3.67 -4.77 15.03
CA LYS A 256 -3.06 -5.54 16.13
C LYS A 256 -1.56 -5.30 16.28
N LYS A 257 -0.85 -5.03 15.18
CA LYS A 257 0.62 -4.82 15.18
C LYS A 257 1.02 -3.44 15.71
N ILE A 258 0.20 -2.41 15.48
CA ILE A 258 0.60 -1.01 15.70
C ILE A 258 -0.21 -0.28 16.78
N SER A 259 -1.35 -0.83 17.18
CA SER A 259 -2.31 -0.16 18.08
C SER A 259 -1.70 0.28 19.41
N HIS A 260 -0.77 -0.52 19.96
CA HIS A 260 -0.11 -0.23 21.24
C HIS A 260 0.77 1.01 21.23
N GLU A 261 1.34 1.36 20.08
CA GLU A 261 2.15 2.56 19.95
C GLU A 261 1.28 3.81 19.71
N ILE A 262 0.12 3.61 19.08
CA ILE A 262 -0.83 4.68 18.76
C ILE A 262 -1.65 5.06 20.00
N ILE A 263 -2.28 4.08 20.63
CA ILE A 263 -3.09 4.26 21.83
C ILE A 263 -2.21 3.92 23.03
N THR A 264 -1.89 4.95 23.82
CA THR A 264 -1.09 4.83 25.05
C THR A 264 -1.87 5.34 26.27
N ASP A 265 -3.18 5.47 26.14
CA ASP A 265 -4.04 5.87 27.25
C ASP A 265 -4.16 4.67 28.19
N GLU A 266 -3.67 4.81 29.42
CA GLU A 266 -3.70 3.75 30.44
C GLU A 266 -5.14 3.32 30.79
N ASN A 267 -6.14 4.16 30.49
CA ASN A 267 -7.55 3.82 30.64
C ASN A 267 -8.08 2.90 29.53
N ILE A 268 -7.28 2.60 28.50
CA ILE A 268 -7.60 1.70 27.39
C ILE A 268 -6.56 0.55 27.38
N PRO A 269 -6.61 -0.36 28.38
CA PRO A 269 -5.54 -1.32 28.66
C PRO A 269 -5.24 -2.36 27.56
N ASP A 270 -6.09 -2.50 26.54
CA ASP A 270 -5.92 -3.45 25.44
C ASP A 270 -6.01 -2.81 24.03
N ASN A 271 -6.08 -1.47 23.95
CA ASN A 271 -6.25 -0.73 22.69
C ASN A 271 -7.44 -1.22 21.83
N PHE A 272 -8.50 -1.66 22.50
CA PHE A 272 -9.73 -2.23 21.93
C PHE A 272 -9.54 -3.55 21.17
N ILE A 273 -8.37 -4.18 21.22
CA ILE A 273 -8.11 -5.41 20.45
C ILE A 273 -9.05 -6.53 20.87
N SER A 274 -9.24 -6.78 22.17
CA SER A 274 -10.11 -7.86 22.63
C SER A 274 -11.57 -7.60 22.29
N GLU A 275 -12.02 -6.34 22.39
CA GLU A 275 -13.38 -5.97 21.95
C GLU A 275 -13.58 -6.16 20.44
N LEU A 276 -12.60 -5.80 19.61
CA LEU A 276 -12.69 -5.97 18.15
C LEU A 276 -12.68 -7.45 17.75
N GLU A 277 -11.95 -8.30 18.46
CA GLU A 277 -11.98 -9.76 18.27
C GLU A 277 -13.34 -10.35 18.67
N GLN A 278 -13.94 -9.87 19.76
CA GLN A 278 -15.31 -10.26 20.13
C GLN A 278 -16.33 -9.80 19.09
N ASP A 279 -16.18 -8.59 18.55
CA ASP A 279 -17.04 -8.08 17.47
C ASP A 279 -16.89 -8.94 16.20
N ARG A 280 -15.66 -9.30 15.82
CA ARG A 280 -15.36 -10.24 14.74
C ARG A 280 -16.07 -11.59 14.95
N ASP A 281 -15.91 -12.19 16.12
CA ASP A 281 -16.47 -13.50 16.42
C ASP A 281 -18.00 -13.48 16.43
N ARG A 282 -18.61 -12.38 16.89
CA ARG A 282 -20.06 -12.15 16.79
C ARG A 282 -20.53 -12.06 15.34
N ILE A 283 -19.80 -11.36 14.46
CA ILE A 283 -20.12 -11.31 13.03
C ILE A 283 -20.10 -12.73 12.43
N LEU A 284 -19.04 -13.49 12.69
CA LEU A 284 -18.91 -14.86 12.18
C LEU A 284 -20.02 -15.77 12.69
N LYS A 285 -20.42 -15.63 13.95
CA LYS A 285 -21.55 -16.36 14.52
C LYS A 285 -22.87 -16.04 13.81
N VAL A 286 -23.15 -14.77 13.50
CA VAL A 286 -24.35 -14.40 12.74
C VAL A 286 -24.35 -15.04 11.35
N LEU A 287 -23.20 -15.07 10.68
CA LEU A 287 -23.08 -15.73 9.38
C LEU A 287 -23.38 -17.24 9.48
N ASP A 288 -22.85 -17.92 10.49
CA ASP A 288 -23.09 -19.35 10.75
C ASP A 288 -24.58 -19.65 11.02
N GLU A 289 -25.22 -18.85 11.89
CA GLU A 289 -26.65 -18.96 12.21
C GLU A 289 -27.56 -18.70 11.01
N MET A 290 -27.13 -17.85 10.07
CA MET A 290 -27.83 -17.58 8.81
C MET A 290 -27.48 -18.58 7.70
N HIS A 291 -26.63 -19.57 8.00
CA HIS A 291 -26.07 -20.54 7.06
C HIS A 291 -25.33 -19.91 5.87
N ILE A 292 -24.73 -18.73 6.06
CA ILE A 292 -24.02 -18.01 4.99
C ILE A 292 -22.56 -18.40 4.98
N ILE A 293 -22.11 -18.90 3.83
CA ILE A 293 -20.71 -19.23 3.57
C ILE A 293 -20.04 -17.99 2.96
N HIS A 294 -19.11 -17.36 3.67
CA HIS A 294 -18.38 -16.18 3.19
C HIS A 294 -17.23 -16.53 2.21
N GLY A 295 -16.60 -17.69 2.38
CA GLY A 295 -15.46 -18.14 1.57
C GLY A 295 -14.08 -17.72 2.11
N HIS A 296 -13.93 -16.51 2.66
CA HIS A 296 -12.62 -15.94 3.08
C HIS A 296 -12.66 -15.19 4.43
N ALA A 297 -13.14 -15.81 5.50
CA ALA A 297 -13.21 -15.15 6.81
C ALA A 297 -11.87 -15.26 7.58
N HIS A 298 -10.95 -14.32 7.38
CA HIS A 298 -9.73 -14.16 8.17
C HIS A 298 -9.52 -12.69 8.56
N ASP A 299 -8.70 -12.40 9.58
CA ASP A 299 -8.52 -11.04 10.14
C ASP A 299 -8.18 -9.95 9.09
N ALA A 300 -7.51 -10.30 7.99
CA ALA A 300 -7.22 -9.35 6.92
C ALA A 300 -8.46 -8.88 6.11
N ASN A 301 -9.59 -9.58 6.23
CA ASN A 301 -10.88 -9.23 5.64
C ASN A 301 -11.82 -8.55 6.65
N PHE A 302 -11.33 -8.27 7.86
CA PHE A 302 -12.02 -7.40 8.80
C PHE A 302 -11.36 -6.02 8.78
N CYS A 303 -12.00 -5.08 8.08
CA CYS A 303 -11.52 -3.70 7.97
C CYS A 303 -12.10 -2.81 9.06
N LEU A 304 -11.32 -1.82 9.48
CA LEU A 304 -11.72 -0.89 10.52
C LEU A 304 -12.27 0.41 9.92
N ARG A 305 -13.03 1.15 10.73
CA ARG A 305 -13.42 2.53 10.45
C ARG A 305 -13.31 3.37 11.71
N PHE A 306 -12.34 4.28 11.73
CA PHE A 306 -12.17 5.23 12.82
C PHE A 306 -13.18 6.38 12.69
N GLU A 307 -13.79 6.75 13.80
CA GLU A 307 -14.51 8.02 13.91
C GLU A 307 -13.55 9.17 13.61
N ARG A 308 -14.01 10.17 12.86
CA ARG A 308 -13.18 11.31 12.46
C ARG A 308 -13.75 12.62 12.99
N LYS A 309 -12.91 13.44 13.62
CA LYS A 309 -13.22 14.81 14.03
C LYS A 309 -12.39 15.78 13.19
N ARG A 310 -13.06 16.60 12.37
CA ARG A 310 -12.41 17.51 11.40
C ARG A 310 -11.43 16.79 10.46
N GLY A 311 -11.79 15.58 10.03
CA GLY A 311 -10.97 14.75 9.13
C GLY A 311 -9.95 13.83 9.83
N ASN A 312 -9.61 14.09 11.09
CA ASN A 312 -8.61 13.30 11.83
C ASN A 312 -9.26 12.15 12.60
N PRO A 313 -8.65 10.96 12.62
CA PRO A 313 -9.14 9.83 13.42
C PRO A 313 -9.13 10.13 14.91
N VAL A 314 -10.13 9.62 15.63
CA VAL A 314 -10.26 9.71 17.08
C VAL A 314 -9.87 8.36 17.68
N PHE A 315 -8.62 8.23 18.11
CA PHE A 315 -8.07 6.98 18.66
C PHE A 315 -8.53 6.66 20.09
N SER A 316 -9.11 7.62 20.81
CA SER A 316 -9.70 7.41 22.14
C SER A 316 -11.05 6.69 22.11
N LYS A 317 -11.53 6.29 20.92
CA LYS A 317 -12.78 5.58 20.72
C LYS A 317 -12.52 4.31 19.93
N LYS A 318 -13.23 3.23 20.29
CA LYS A 318 -13.18 1.98 19.54
C LYS A 318 -13.58 2.23 18.07
N PRO A 319 -12.77 1.84 17.08
CA PRO A 319 -13.18 1.89 15.69
C PRO A 319 -14.29 0.87 15.41
N ARG A 320 -15.12 1.13 14.42
CA ARG A 320 -16.09 0.12 13.93
C ARG A 320 -15.36 -0.92 13.09
N ILE A 321 -15.82 -2.16 13.12
CA ILE A 321 -15.24 -3.28 12.36
C ILE A 321 -16.25 -3.76 11.32
N TYR A 322 -15.76 -4.09 10.12
CA TYR A 322 -16.59 -4.53 9.01
C TYR A 322 -15.95 -5.74 8.34
N LEU A 323 -16.71 -6.82 8.20
CA LEU A 323 -16.33 -7.90 7.30
C LEU A 323 -16.49 -7.44 5.85
N ILE A 324 -15.47 -7.65 5.03
CA ILE A 324 -15.46 -7.32 3.60
C ILE A 324 -15.24 -8.57 2.74
N ASP A 325 -15.40 -8.40 1.43
CA ASP A 325 -15.09 -9.42 0.42
C ASP A 325 -16.14 -10.53 0.30
N PHE A 326 -17.41 -10.13 0.19
CA PHE A 326 -18.56 -11.01 -0.05
C PHE A 326 -18.61 -11.60 -1.47
N ASP A 327 -17.49 -11.71 -2.17
CA ASP A 327 -17.47 -12.05 -3.58
C ASP A 327 -17.71 -13.53 -3.89
N GLN A 328 -17.55 -14.38 -2.87
CA GLN A 328 -17.84 -15.81 -2.87
C GLN A 328 -18.95 -16.14 -1.88
N ALA A 329 -19.73 -15.15 -1.45
CA ALA A 329 -20.79 -15.35 -0.47
C ALA A 329 -21.92 -16.22 -1.06
N ILE A 330 -22.31 -17.26 -0.33
CA ILE A 330 -23.39 -18.18 -0.71
C ILE A 330 -24.34 -18.32 0.48
N SER A 331 -25.65 -18.24 0.22
CA SER A 331 -26.73 -18.63 1.13
C SER A 331 -27.39 -19.88 0.53
N PRO A 332 -27.08 -21.09 1.05
CA PRO A 332 -27.67 -22.35 0.59
C PRO A 332 -29.20 -22.38 0.66
#